data_AF-A0A0Q9AX46-F1
#
_entry.id   AF-A0A0Q9AX46-F1
#
_cell.length_a   1.000
_cell.length_b   1.000
_cell.length_c   1.000
_cell.angle_alpha   90.00
_cell.angle_beta   90.00
_cell.angle_gamma   90.00
#
_symmetry.space_group_name_H-M   'P 1'
#
loop_
_entity.id
_entity.type
_entity.pdbx_description
1 polymer ?
#
loop_
_entity_poly.entity_id
_entity_poly.type
_entity_poly.pdbx_seq_one_letter_code
_entity_poly.pdbx_strand_id
1 'polypeptide(L)'
;MPEPEDDWLNEVRLIAAGAIERFPRHNDIFHLVSRLAEETGEVAQQINHLEGMGIKRERHGEPDVGDLAEEILDVVRCAVTIALHYHCVDDLRRLTSEKLASYRREGWVS
;
A
#
# COMPACT_ATOMS: atom_id res chain seq x y z
N MET A 1 20.58 21.98 8.20
CA MET A 1 19.17 21.54 8.11
C MET A 1 19.24 20.04 7.84
N PRO A 2 18.68 19.16 8.68
CA PRO A 2 18.53 17.78 8.25
C PRO A 2 17.71 17.81 6.96
N GLU A 3 18.15 17.08 5.94
CA GLU A 3 17.35 16.86 4.73
C GLU A 3 15.96 16.37 5.19
N PRO A 4 14.86 16.84 4.57
CA PRO A 4 13.56 16.26 4.89
C PRO A 4 13.69 14.77 4.61
N GLU A 5 13.59 13.96 5.67
CA GLU A 5 13.42 12.52 5.59
C GLU A 5 12.45 12.24 4.44
N ASP A 6 12.84 11.37 3.49
CA ASP A 6 12.02 11.03 2.33
C ASP A 6 10.61 10.71 2.82
N ASP A 7 9.67 11.62 2.54
CA ASP A 7 8.31 11.53 3.03
C ASP A 7 7.56 10.54 2.16
N TRP A 8 7.76 9.26 2.46
CA TRP A 8 7.21 8.14 1.72
C TRP A 8 5.69 8.26 1.51
N LEU A 9 4.95 8.79 2.48
CA LEU A 9 3.50 9.02 2.30
C LEU A 9 3.23 10.07 1.22
N ASN A 10 4.06 11.11 1.10
CA ASN A 10 3.97 12.06 -0.01
C ASN A 10 4.34 11.40 -1.35
N GLU A 11 5.34 10.53 -1.39
CA GLU A 11 5.69 9.79 -2.61
C GLU A 11 4.54 8.90 -3.07
N VAL A 12 3.97 8.09 -2.17
CA VAL A 12 2.79 7.26 -2.45
C VAL A 12 1.61 8.13 -2.87
N ARG A 13 1.39 9.28 -2.23
CA ARG A 13 0.34 10.24 -2.62
C ARG A 13 0.54 10.74 -4.06
N LEU A 14 1.78 11.03 -4.46
CA LEU A 14 2.10 11.46 -5.83
C LEU A 14 1.87 10.35 -6.85
N ILE A 15 2.25 9.10 -6.52
CA ILE A 15 1.99 7.94 -7.37
C ILE A 15 0.47 7.69 -7.50
N ALA A 16 -0.28 7.77 -6.41
CA ALA A 16 -1.73 7.62 -6.40
C ALA A 16 -2.42 8.70 -7.26
N ALA A 17 -2.02 9.97 -7.11
CA ALA A 17 -2.51 11.06 -7.94
C ALA A 17 -2.17 10.84 -9.44
N GLY A 18 -0.94 10.44 -9.74
CA GLY A 18 -0.51 10.10 -11.10
C GLY A 18 -1.31 8.94 -11.70
N ALA A 19 -1.67 7.94 -10.91
CA ALA A 19 -2.50 6.82 -11.36
C ALA A 19 -3.93 7.26 -11.71
N ILE A 20 -4.53 8.15 -10.91
CA ILE A 20 -5.85 8.74 -11.21
C ILE A 20 -5.82 9.46 -12.56
N GLU A 21 -4.81 10.31 -12.78
CA GLU A 21 -4.64 11.08 -14.03
C GLU A 21 -4.36 10.16 -15.24
N ARG A 22 -3.52 9.14 -15.05
CA ARG A 22 -3.15 8.20 -16.12
C ARG A 22 -4.32 7.30 -16.54
N PHE A 23 -5.18 6.91 -15.60
CA PHE A 23 -6.30 6.01 -15.84
C PHE A 23 -7.62 6.65 -15.37
N PRO A 24 -8.13 7.66 -16.08
CA PRO A 24 -9.24 8.49 -15.60
C PRO A 24 -10.60 7.77 -15.57
N ARG A 25 -10.70 6.59 -16.20
CA ARG A 25 -11.92 5.77 -16.18
C ARG A 25 -11.87 4.79 -15.01
N HIS A 26 -13.03 4.48 -14.44
CA HIS A 26 -13.17 3.53 -13.32
C HIS A 26 -12.47 3.96 -12.02
N ASN A 27 -12.57 5.26 -11.66
CA ASN A 27 -12.03 5.81 -10.41
C ASN A 27 -13.12 6.31 -9.44
N ASP A 28 -14.38 5.90 -9.62
CA ASP A 28 -15.34 6.10 -8.53
C ASP A 28 -14.98 5.20 -7.34
N ILE A 29 -15.52 5.57 -6.17
CA ILE A 29 -15.14 4.95 -4.91
C ILE A 29 -15.38 3.44 -4.87
N PHE A 30 -16.42 2.93 -5.54
CA PHE A 30 -16.71 1.49 -5.53
C PHE A 30 -15.68 0.73 -6.38
N HIS A 31 -15.23 1.29 -7.49
CA HIS A 31 -14.10 0.72 -8.23
C HIS A 31 -12.81 0.73 -7.40
N LEU A 32 -12.55 1.80 -6.64
CA LEU A 32 -11.36 1.87 -5.79
C LEU A 32 -11.38 0.82 -4.67
N VAL A 33 -12.54 0.58 -4.07
CA VAL A 33 -12.70 -0.49 -3.05
C VAL A 33 -12.58 -1.87 -3.68
N SER A 34 -13.13 -2.08 -4.88
CA SER A 34 -12.95 -3.34 -5.61
C SER A 34 -11.48 -3.60 -5.95
N ARG A 35 -10.74 -2.59 -6.41
CA ARG A 35 -9.30 -2.70 -6.64
C ARG A 35 -8.56 -3.06 -5.36
N LEU A 36 -8.81 -2.36 -4.25
CA LEU A 36 -8.18 -2.69 -2.97
C LEU A 36 -8.38 -4.17 -2.57
N ALA A 37 -9.56 -4.73 -2.83
CA ALA A 37 -9.83 -6.15 -2.59
C ALA A 37 -9.08 -7.09 -3.55
N GLU A 38 -8.95 -6.70 -4.82
CA GLU A 38 -8.15 -7.39 -5.84
C GLU A 38 -6.66 -7.43 -5.44
N GLU A 39 -6.06 -6.27 -5.16
CA GLU A 39 -4.65 -6.15 -4.74
C GLU A 39 -4.37 -6.97 -3.46
N THR A 40 -5.32 -6.99 -2.52
CA THR A 40 -5.20 -7.81 -1.30
C THR A 40 -5.24 -9.32 -1.62
N GLY A 41 -6.03 -9.71 -2.61
CA GLY A 41 -6.06 -11.08 -3.13
C GLY A 41 -4.74 -11.48 -3.79
N GLU A 42 -4.10 -10.54 -4.51
CA GLU A 42 -2.80 -10.74 -5.14
C GLU A 42 -1.69 -10.88 -4.11
N VAL A 43 -1.66 -10.04 -3.06
CA VAL A 43 -0.79 -10.23 -1.89
C VAL A 43 -0.94 -11.64 -1.29
N ALA A 44 -2.19 -12.08 -1.06
CA ALA A 44 -2.44 -13.43 -0.53
C ALA A 44 -1.95 -14.51 -1.51
N GLN A 45 -2.05 -14.28 -2.81
CA GLN A 45 -1.54 -15.17 -3.83
C GLN A 45 -0.01 -15.28 -3.80
N GLN A 46 0.71 -14.16 -3.63
CA GLN A 46 2.17 -14.15 -3.55
C GLN A 46 2.67 -14.81 -2.26
N ILE A 47 2.02 -14.55 -1.12
CA ILE A 47 2.32 -15.24 0.14
C ILE A 47 2.15 -16.76 -0.02
N ASN A 48 1.06 -17.22 -0.63
CA ASN A 48 0.85 -18.64 -0.88
C ASN A 48 1.96 -19.26 -1.75
N HIS A 49 2.49 -18.51 -2.72
CA HIS A 49 3.58 -18.97 -3.57
C HIS A 49 4.92 -19.03 -2.80
N LEU A 50 5.24 -17.98 -2.04
CA LEU A 50 6.41 -17.91 -1.16
C LEU A 50 6.43 -19.04 -0.13
N GLU A 51 5.30 -19.30 0.54
CA GLU A 51 5.14 -20.38 1.52
C GLU A 51 5.09 -21.79 0.90
N GLY A 52 5.13 -21.89 -0.45
CA GLY A 52 5.12 -23.17 -1.15
C GLY A 52 3.81 -23.93 -1.01
N MET A 53 2.70 -23.22 -0.83
CA MET A 53 1.39 -23.82 -0.67
C MET A 53 0.78 -24.23 -2.02
N GLY A 54 0.33 -25.49 -2.12
CA GLY A 54 -0.33 -26.03 -3.31
C GLY A 54 0.59 -26.20 -4.53
N ILE A 55 0.00 -26.20 -5.73
CA ILE A 55 0.72 -26.43 -7.00
C ILE A 55 1.37 -25.14 -7.59
N LYS A 56 1.44 -24.05 -6.81
CA LYS A 56 1.87 -22.75 -7.35
C LYS A 56 3.33 -22.72 -7.74
N ARG A 57 4.23 -23.30 -6.92
CA ARG A 57 5.65 -23.44 -7.30
C ARG A 57 5.83 -24.29 -8.56
N GLU A 58 5.03 -25.34 -8.71
CA GLU A 58 5.05 -26.18 -9.91
C GLU A 58 4.55 -25.44 -11.16
N ARG A 59 3.61 -24.49 -11.02
CA ARG A 59 3.02 -23.74 -12.14
C ARG A 59 3.73 -22.44 -12.50
N HIS A 60 4.28 -21.75 -11.51
CA HIS A 60 4.75 -20.37 -11.62
C HIS A 60 6.26 -20.23 -11.37
N GLY A 61 6.95 -21.33 -11.06
CA GLY A 61 8.40 -21.32 -10.82
C GLY A 61 8.74 -20.89 -9.39
N GLU A 62 9.96 -20.39 -9.20
CA GLU A 62 10.44 -19.96 -7.90
C GLU A 62 9.79 -18.62 -7.52
N PRO A 63 9.26 -18.46 -6.30
CA PRO A 63 8.65 -17.20 -5.87
C PRO A 63 9.71 -16.10 -5.68
N ASP A 64 9.34 -14.86 -5.97
CA ASP A 64 10.16 -13.67 -5.75
C ASP A 64 9.53 -12.76 -4.68
N VAL A 65 10.34 -12.27 -3.76
CA VAL A 65 9.92 -11.27 -2.77
C VAL A 65 9.66 -9.91 -3.44
N GLY A 66 10.29 -9.66 -4.60
CA GLY A 66 10.01 -8.51 -5.46
C GLY A 66 8.54 -8.44 -5.85
N ASP A 67 7.99 -9.55 -6.36
CA ASP A 67 6.57 -9.64 -6.75
C ASP A 67 5.65 -9.31 -5.56
N LEU A 68 5.93 -9.86 -4.37
CA LEU A 68 5.16 -9.53 -3.16
C LEU A 68 5.25 -8.03 -2.80
N ALA A 69 6.42 -7.42 -2.95
CA ALA A 69 6.61 -6.01 -2.65
C ALA A 69 5.81 -5.10 -3.60
N GLU A 70 5.69 -5.48 -4.88
CA GLU A 70 4.85 -4.79 -5.85
C GLU A 70 3.37 -4.85 -5.43
N GLU A 71 2.83 -6.02 -5.10
CA GLU A 71 1.43 -6.14 -4.66
C GLU A 71 1.15 -5.38 -3.36
N ILE A 72 2.11 -5.38 -2.41
CA ILE A 72 1.99 -4.60 -1.17
C ILE A 72 1.92 -3.10 -1.48
N LEU A 73 2.76 -2.62 -2.39
CA LEU A 73 2.73 -1.22 -2.81
C LEU A 73 1.39 -0.88 -3.48
N ASP A 74 0.81 -1.80 -4.25
CA ASP A 74 -0.48 -1.59 -4.89
C ASP A 74 -1.64 -1.52 -3.90
N VAL A 75 -1.64 -2.35 -2.86
CA VAL A 75 -2.57 -2.21 -1.72
C VAL A 75 -2.43 -0.83 -1.07
N VAL A 76 -1.20 -0.41 -0.77
CA VAL A 76 -0.90 0.90 -0.15
C VAL A 76 -1.38 2.04 -1.05
N ARG A 77 -1.09 1.99 -2.34
CA ARG A 77 -1.51 2.97 -3.35
C ARG A 77 -3.02 3.06 -3.43
N CYS A 78 -3.74 1.93 -3.44
CA CYS A 78 -5.20 1.90 -3.42
C CYS A 78 -5.77 2.55 -2.16
N ALA A 79 -5.22 2.24 -0.98
CA ALA A 79 -5.65 2.86 0.27
C ALA A 79 -5.42 4.38 0.29
N VAL A 80 -4.28 4.86 -0.19
CA VAL A 80 -3.99 6.29 -0.30
C VAL A 80 -4.88 6.98 -1.35
N THR A 81 -5.21 6.28 -2.45
CA THR A 81 -6.16 6.78 -3.46
C THR A 81 -7.55 7.00 -2.85
N ILE A 82 -8.01 6.08 -2.00
CA ILE A 82 -9.26 6.24 -1.24
C ILE A 82 -9.17 7.44 -0.28
N ALA A 83 -8.03 7.61 0.41
CA ALA A 83 -7.82 8.76 1.27
C ALA A 83 -7.81 10.10 0.51
N LEU A 84 -7.28 10.12 -0.71
CA LEU A 84 -7.38 11.27 -1.62
C LEU A 84 -8.83 11.56 -2.00
N HIS A 85 -9.62 10.54 -2.32
CA HIS A 85 -11.04 10.68 -2.65
C HIS A 85 -11.85 11.34 -1.51
N TYR A 86 -11.53 11.03 -0.26
CA TYR A 86 -12.19 11.61 0.92
C TYR A 86 -11.44 12.79 1.56
N HIS A 87 -10.37 13.27 0.93
CA HIS A 87 -9.55 14.38 1.43
C HIS A 87 -8.97 14.17 2.85
N CYS A 88 -8.62 12.94 3.21
CA CYS A 88 -8.16 12.58 4.57
C CYS A 88 -6.70 12.11 4.63
N VAL A 89 -5.87 12.43 3.62
CA VAL A 89 -4.43 12.09 3.63
C VAL A 89 -3.68 12.77 4.79
N ASP A 90 -4.02 14.01 5.11
CA ASP A 90 -3.41 14.73 6.23
C ASP A 90 -3.83 14.12 7.59
N ASP A 91 -5.05 13.58 7.69
CA ASP A 91 -5.48 12.82 8.86
C ASP A 91 -4.68 11.53 9.04
N LEU A 92 -4.39 10.79 7.96
CA LEU A 92 -3.51 9.61 8.02
C LEU A 92 -2.11 9.97 8.55
N ARG A 93 -1.60 11.11 8.09
CA ARG A 93 -0.29 11.62 8.49
C ARG A 93 -0.27 11.98 9.98
N ARG A 94 -1.30 12.70 10.45
CA ARG A 94 -1.50 13.02 11.88
C ARG A 94 -1.64 11.76 12.73
N LEU A 95 -2.52 10.82 12.34
CA LEU A 95 -2.74 9.56 13.06
C LEU A 95 -1.45 8.73 13.14
N THR A 96 -0.64 8.71 12.09
CA THR A 96 0.67 8.06 12.09
C THR A 96 1.60 8.68 13.13
N SER A 97 1.72 10.01 13.17
CA SER A 97 2.54 10.71 14.17
C SER A 97 2.05 10.48 15.60
N GLU A 98 0.73 10.52 15.83
CA GLU A 98 0.11 10.26 17.14
C GLU A 98 0.40 8.84 17.64
N LYS A 99 0.24 7.83 16.77
CA LYS A 99 0.54 6.43 17.08
C LYS A 99 2.02 6.20 17.34
N LEU A 100 2.90 6.75 16.50
CA LEU A 100 4.35 6.65 16.68
C LEU A 100 4.79 7.27 18.01
N ALA A 101 4.24 8.43 18.37
CA ALA A 101 4.49 9.05 19.67
C ALA A 101 4.00 8.18 20.84
N SER A 102 2.87 7.48 20.69
CA SER A 102 2.41 6.50 21.70
C SER A 102 3.38 5.34 21.84
N TYR A 103 3.79 4.73 20.73
CA TYR A 103 4.73 3.60 20.76
C TYR A 103 6.10 3.98 21.35
N ARG A 104 6.56 5.21 21.12
CA ARG A 104 7.77 5.75 21.79
C ARG A 104 7.59 5.90 23.29
N ARG A 105 6.46 6.43 23.75
CA ARG A 105 6.16 6.55 25.20
C ARG A 105 6.06 5.19 25.89
N GLU A 106 5.55 4.20 25.17
CA GLU A 106 5.40 2.82 25.67
C GLU A 106 6.69 1.99 25.55
N GLY A 107 7.72 2.49 24.86
CA GLY A 107 9.01 1.80 24.70
C GLY A 107 9.03 0.74 23.60
N TRP A 108 8.05 0.70 22.70
CA TRP A 108 8.00 -0.23 21.56
C TRP A 108 8.81 0.25 20.35
N VAL A 109 9.11 1.54 20.28
CA VAL A 109 9.91 2.17 19.23
C VAL A 109 10.95 3.08 19.88
N SER A 110 12.22 2.87 19.56
CA SER A 110 13.35 3.71 19.99
C SER A 110 13.47 4.97 19.17
#